data_AF-A0A9D1J9G5-F1
#
_entry.id   AF-A0A9D1J9G5-F1
#
_cell.length_a   1.000
_cell.length_b   1.000
_cell.length_c   1.000
_cell.angle_alpha   90.00
_cell.angle_beta   90.00
_cell.angle_gamma   90.00
#
_symmetry.space_group_name_H-M   'P 1'
#
loop_
_entity.id
_entity.type
_entity.pdbx_description
1 polymer ?
#
loop_
_entity_poly.entity_id
_entity_poly.type
_entity_poly.pdbx_seq_one_letter_code
_entity_poly.pdbx_strand_id
1 'polypeptide(L)' 'MKRDDDAAELAWKMFKKTGSISYYMLYKHLKGK' A
#
# COMPACT_ATOMS: atom_id res chain seq x y z
N MET A 1 6.99 -7.97 13.60
CA MET A 1 5.71 -7.76 12.89
C MET A 1 5.45 -6.26 12.66
N LYS A 2 6.26 -5.57 11.85
CA LYS A 2 6.05 -4.12 11.55
C LYS A 2 6.30 -3.72 10.09
N ARG A 3 7.00 -4.57 9.32
CA ARG A 3 7.46 -4.23 7.97
C ARG A 3 6.33 -4.21 6.93
N ASP A 4 5.33 -5.07 7.11
CA ASP A 4 4.24 -5.20 6.14
C ASP A 4 3.25 -4.04 6.28
N ASP A 5 2.99 -3.58 7.51
CA ASP A 5 2.20 -2.36 7.77
C ASP A 5 2.90 -1.11 7.22
N ASP A 6 4.21 -0.97 7.43
CA ASP A 6 5.01 0.13 6.88
C ASP A 6 4.97 0.14 5.34
N ALA A 7 5.05 -1.04 4.72
CA ALA A 7 4.97 -1.19 3.27
C ALA A 7 3.55 -0.90 2.74
N ALA A 8 2.51 -1.30 3.47
CA ALA A 8 1.13 -0.98 3.12
C ALA A 8 0.88 0.53 3.17
N GLU A 9 1.35 1.22 4.21
CA GLU A 9 1.23 2.67 4.32
C GLU A 9 1.96 3.41 3.19
N LEU A 10 3.14 2.92 2.80
CA LEU A 10 3.89 3.49 1.67
C LEU A 10 3.11 3.33 0.36
N ALA A 11 2.55 2.15 0.10
CA ALA A 11 1.71 1.91 -1.06
C ALA A 11 0.47 2.83 -1.07
N TRP A 12 -0.18 3.02 0.09
CA TRP A 12 -1.30 3.94 0.21
C TRP A 12 -0.92 5.41 -0.07
N LYS A 13 0.23 5.87 0.44
CA LYS A 13 0.74 7.21 0.14
C LYS A 13 1.01 7.40 -1.36
N MET A 14 1.58 6.40 -2.03
CA MET A 14 1.85 6.45 -3.46
C MET A 14 0.57 6.46 -4.30
N PHE A 15 -0.45 5.68 -3.91
CA PHE A 15 -1.77 5.75 -4.54
C PHE A 15 -2.37 7.15 -4.43
N LYS A 16 -2.42 7.75 -3.23
CA LYS A 16 -2.96 9.10 -3.04
C LYS A 16 -2.22 10.16 -3.85
N LYS A 17 -0.90 10.00 -4.03
CA LYS A 17 -0.07 10.95 -4.79
C LYS A 17 -0.25 10.82 -6.31
N THR A 18 -0.44 9.60 -6.82
CA THR A 18 -0.36 9.32 -8.26
C THR A 18 -1.68 8.94 -8.89
N GLY A 19 -2.68 8.53 -8.10
CA GLY A 19 -3.90 7.90 -8.59
C GLY A 19 -3.70 6.52 -9.22
N SER A 20 -2.46 5.98 -9.22
CA SER A 20 -2.16 4.72 -9.89
C SER A 20 -2.76 3.52 -9.14
N ILE A 21 -3.65 2.81 -9.83
CA ILE A 21 -4.39 1.67 -9.27
C ILE A 21 -3.47 0.53 -8.81
N SER A 22 -2.29 0.39 -9.38
CA SER A 22 -1.28 -0.61 -8.98
C SER A 22 -0.87 -0.45 -7.51
N TYR A 23 -0.73 0.79 -7.03
CA TYR A 23 -0.42 1.03 -5.62
C TYR A 23 -1.58 0.71 -4.68
N TYR A 24 -2.83 0.90 -5.14
CA TYR A 24 -4.01 0.50 -4.37
C TYR A 24 -4.12 -1.03 -4.24
N MET A 25 -3.86 -1.76 -5.34
CA MET A 25 -3.84 -3.23 -5.31
C MET A 25 -2.76 -3.75 -4.37
N LEU A 26 -1.57 -3.14 -4.39
CA LEU A 26 -0.48 -3.50 -3.50
C LEU A 26 -0.83 -3.23 -2.03
N TYR A 27 -1.41 -2.06 -1.71
CA TYR A 27 -1.91 -1.76 -0.36
C TYR A 27 -2.89 -2.82 0.13
N LYS A 28 -3.87 -3.20 -0.70
CA LYS A 28 -4.84 -4.24 -0.36
C LYS A 28 -4.19 -5.60 -0.10
N HIS A 29 -3.21 -5.98 -0.92
CA HIS A 29 -2.50 -7.24 -0.76
C HIS A 29 -1.70 -7.30 0.54
N LEU A 30 -1.04 -6.19 0.91
CA LEU A 30 -0.21 -6.12 2.11
C LEU A 30 -1.06 -6.03 3.39
N LYS A 31 -2.19 -5.33 3.37
CA LYS A 31 -3.09 -5.19 4.53
C LYS A 31 -3.96 -6.44 4.80
N GLY A 32 -4.07 -7.33 3.82
CA GLY A 32 -4.82 -8.58 3.95
C GLY A 32 -4.01 -9.74 4.55
N LYS A 33 -2.75 -9.49 4.92
CA LYS A 33 -1.88 -10.44 5.64
C LYS A 33 -1.88 -10.17 7.13
#